data_AF-A0A3N5SE44-F1
#
_entry.id   AF-A0A3N5SE44-F1
#
_cell.length_a   1.000
_cell.length_b   1.000
_cell.length_c   1.000
_cell.angle_alpha   90.00
_cell.angle_beta   90.00
_cell.angle_gamma   90.00
#
_symmetry.space_group_name_H-M   'P 1'
#
loop_
_entity.id
_entity.type
_entity.pdbx_description
1 polymer ?
#
loop_
_entity_poly.entity_id
_entity_poly.type
_entity_poly.pdbx_seq_one_letter_code
_entity_poly.pdbx_strand_id
1 'polypeptide(L)'
;GVMAAFWLGYLLAKSRLVAYTLTPYLVALQAVPIVAIAPLLIIWFGAGIASKVIICALLVFFPMLVNTVLGMRNIPPELRDLMRSLESTPLQTFWHLELPAALPILLGGLKVSATLSVIGAVVGEFVSASAGLGYLINFGRGVYDTPLVIAAVFTLTGLALLLYGLAAWLERILLDWQD
;
A
#
# COMPACT_ATOMS: atom_id res chain seq x y z
N GLY A 1 -5.74 0.30 -4.73
CA GLY A 1 -4.64 -0.57 -4.26
C GLY A 1 -4.93 -1.14 -2.89
N VAL A 2 -4.82 -0.32 -1.84
CA VAL A 2 -4.93 -0.74 -0.42
C VAL A 2 -6.16 -1.61 -0.11
N MET A 3 -7.38 -1.18 -0.48
CA MET A 3 -8.59 -1.96 -0.19
C MET A 3 -8.58 -3.35 -0.86
N ALA A 4 -8.15 -3.42 -2.12
CA ALA A 4 -8.05 -4.69 -2.83
C ALA A 4 -7.00 -5.61 -2.19
N ALA A 5 -5.87 -5.03 -1.79
CA ALA A 5 -4.81 -5.75 -1.09
C ALA A 5 -5.27 -6.28 0.28
N PHE A 6 -6.04 -5.49 1.03
CA PHE A 6 -6.62 -5.90 2.30
C PHE A 6 -7.57 -7.09 2.11
N TRP A 7 -8.53 -7.00 1.19
CA TRP A 7 -9.50 -8.09 0.99
C TRP A 7 -8.85 -9.37 0.47
N LEU A 8 -7.95 -9.26 -0.52
CA LEU A 8 -7.22 -10.43 -1.01
C LEU A 8 -6.30 -11.01 0.05
N GLY A 9 -5.61 -10.17 0.82
CA GLY A 9 -4.73 -10.60 1.91
C GLY A 9 -5.49 -11.32 3.00
N TYR A 10 -6.67 -10.81 3.37
CA TYR A 10 -7.57 -11.44 4.31
C TYR A 10 -8.02 -12.84 3.84
N LEU A 11 -8.41 -12.96 2.56
CA LEU A 11 -8.80 -14.25 1.98
C LEU A 11 -7.64 -15.25 1.96
N LEU A 12 -6.44 -14.80 1.59
CA LEU A 12 -5.23 -15.63 1.61
C LEU A 12 -4.87 -16.08 3.04
N ALA A 13 -5.04 -15.20 4.02
CA ALA A 13 -4.72 -15.48 5.42
C ALA A 13 -5.64 -16.51 6.08
N LYS A 14 -6.84 -16.76 5.53
CA LYS A 14 -7.75 -17.80 6.05
C LYS A 14 -7.15 -19.20 5.99
N SER A 15 -6.28 -19.47 5.01
CA SER A 15 -5.58 -20.76 4.92
C SER A 15 -4.12 -20.59 5.31
N ARG A 16 -3.73 -21.17 6.46
CA ARG A 16 -2.35 -21.11 6.97
C ARG A 16 -1.34 -21.64 5.95
N LEU A 17 -1.68 -22.71 5.23
CA LEU A 17 -0.81 -23.32 4.23
C LEU A 17 -0.63 -22.39 3.02
N VAL A 18 -1.73 -21.86 2.48
CA VAL A 18 -1.68 -20.91 1.35
C VAL A 18 -0.89 -19.67 1.73
N ALA A 19 -1.16 -19.10 2.91
CA ALA A 19 -0.46 -17.92 3.37
C ALA A 19 1.04 -18.20 3.57
N TYR A 20 1.42 -19.32 4.20
CA TYR A 20 2.83 -19.71 4.39
C TYR A 20 3.56 -19.88 3.07
N THR A 21 2.97 -20.63 2.12
CA THR A 21 3.58 -20.92 0.83
C THR A 21 3.64 -19.69 -0.07
N LEU A 22 2.61 -18.85 -0.10
CA LEU A 22 2.56 -17.68 -1.00
C LEU A 22 3.33 -16.47 -0.50
N THR A 23 3.51 -16.30 0.82
CA THR A 23 4.26 -15.14 1.38
C THR A 23 5.60 -14.87 0.68
N PRO A 24 6.52 -15.85 0.50
CA PRO A 24 7.79 -15.59 -0.17
C PRO A 24 7.62 -15.13 -1.63
N TYR A 25 6.64 -15.66 -2.36
CA TYR A 25 6.35 -15.25 -3.73
C TYR A 25 5.75 -13.83 -3.79
N LEU A 26 4.89 -13.46 -2.83
CA LEU A 26 4.35 -12.11 -2.73
C LEU A 26 5.45 -11.08 -2.44
N VAL A 27 6.40 -11.43 -1.58
CA VAL A 27 7.58 -10.60 -1.32
C VAL A 27 8.47 -10.52 -2.56
N ALA A 28 8.68 -11.63 -3.28
CA ALA A 28 9.44 -11.63 -4.53
C ALA A 28 8.78 -10.76 -5.61
N LEU A 29 7.45 -10.74 -5.70
CA LEU A 29 6.71 -9.86 -6.60
C LEU A 29 6.91 -8.37 -6.28
N GLN A 30 7.15 -8.03 -5.02
CA GLN A 30 7.49 -6.65 -4.63
C GLN A 30 8.86 -6.21 -5.18
N ALA A 31 9.77 -7.13 -5.44
CA ALA A 31 11.09 -6.83 -6.02
C ALA A 31 11.03 -6.49 -7.52
N VAL A 32 9.89 -6.74 -8.18
CA VAL A 32 9.70 -6.43 -9.59
C VAL A 32 9.74 -4.90 -9.78
N PRO A 33 10.66 -4.37 -10.61
CA PRO A 33 10.80 -2.93 -10.78
C PRO A 33 9.62 -2.37 -11.57
N ILE A 34 8.64 -1.80 -10.88
CA ILE A 34 7.43 -1.23 -11.49
C ILE A 34 7.74 -0.15 -12.53
N VAL A 35 8.85 0.56 -12.37
CA VAL A 35 9.35 1.56 -13.34
C VAL A 35 9.60 0.94 -14.71
N ALA A 36 10.07 -0.31 -14.77
CA ALA A 36 10.27 -1.04 -16.02
C ALA A 36 8.95 -1.47 -16.68
N ILE A 37 7.89 -1.66 -15.89
CA ILE A 37 6.56 -2.10 -16.37
C ILE A 37 5.67 -0.90 -16.74
N ALA A 38 5.90 0.27 -16.14
CA ALA A 38 5.09 1.47 -16.35
C ALA A 38 4.83 1.84 -17.83
N PRO A 39 5.82 1.77 -18.76
CA PRO A 39 5.56 2.02 -20.18
C PRO A 39 4.59 1.03 -20.81
N LEU A 40 4.64 -0.26 -20.43
CA LEU A 40 3.71 -1.27 -20.93
C LEU A 40 2.28 -0.98 -20.48
N LEU A 41 2.11 -0.56 -19.23
CA LEU A 41 0.80 -0.17 -18.70
C LEU A 41 0.23 1.05 -19.44
N ILE A 42 1.08 1.98 -19.88
CA ILE A 42 0.64 3.12 -20.69
C ILE A 42 0.26 2.69 -22.10
N ILE A 43 0.98 1.73 -22.70
CA ILE A 43 0.62 1.18 -24.01
C ILE A 43 -0.75 0.48 -23.95
N TRP A 44 -1.01 -0.28 -22.89
CA TRP A 44 -2.26 -1.03 -22.75
C TRP A 44 -3.46 -0.18 -22.31
N PHE A 45 -3.26 0.75 -21.37
CA PHE A 45 -4.35 1.53 -20.74
C PHE A 45 -4.38 3.00 -21.20
N GLY A 46 -3.46 3.41 -22.07
CA GLY A 46 -3.32 4.77 -22.59
C GLY A 46 -2.54 5.73 -21.68
N ALA A 47 -2.20 6.90 -22.22
CA ALA A 47 -1.47 7.97 -21.52
C ALA A 47 -2.31 8.79 -20.50
N GLY A 48 -3.55 8.38 -20.26
CA GLY A 48 -4.49 9.07 -19.39
C GLY A 48 -4.17 8.94 -17.89
N ILE A 49 -5.15 9.29 -17.06
CA ILE A 49 -5.04 9.12 -15.60
C ILE A 49 -5.12 7.65 -15.17
N ALA A 50 -5.79 6.80 -15.97
CA ALA A 50 -6.02 5.40 -15.65
C ALA A 50 -4.71 4.62 -15.47
N SER A 51 -3.75 4.75 -16.39
CA SER A 51 -2.45 4.08 -16.30
C SER A 51 -1.66 4.53 -15.06
N LYS A 52 -1.67 5.83 -14.75
CA LYS A 52 -1.03 6.39 -13.54
C LYS A 52 -1.65 5.83 -12.26
N VAL A 53 -2.98 5.75 -12.21
CA VAL A 53 -3.71 5.15 -11.07
C VAL A 53 -3.38 3.68 -10.92
N ILE A 54 -3.27 2.92 -12.02
CA ILE A 54 -2.90 1.49 -11.99
C ILE A 54 -1.47 1.33 -11.48
N ILE A 55 -0.51 2.13 -11.96
CA ILE A 55 0.89 2.11 -11.50
C ILE A 55 0.95 2.36 -9.99
N CYS A 56 0.28 3.43 -9.53
CA CYS A 56 0.18 3.76 -8.11
C CYS A 56 -0.49 2.63 -7.32
N ALA A 57 -1.59 2.08 -7.82
CA ALA A 57 -2.32 0.99 -7.19
C ALA A 57 -1.47 -0.27 -7.02
N LEU A 58 -0.67 -0.65 -8.02
CA LEU A 58 0.24 -1.80 -7.96
C LEU A 58 1.36 -1.59 -6.94
N LEU A 59 1.93 -0.39 -6.90
CA LEU A 59 3.02 -0.02 -5.99
C LEU A 59 2.59 -0.15 -4.52
N VAL A 60 1.35 0.24 -4.21
CA VAL A 60 0.79 0.13 -2.85
C VAL A 60 0.15 -1.23 -2.57
N PHE A 61 -0.21 -1.98 -3.61
CA PHE A 61 -0.94 -3.24 -3.47
C PHE A 61 -0.10 -4.31 -2.75
N PHE A 62 1.11 -4.60 -3.24
CA PHE A 62 1.93 -5.68 -2.69
C PHE A 62 2.39 -5.45 -1.24
N PRO A 63 2.92 -4.27 -0.85
CA PRO A 63 3.25 -3.99 0.54
C PRO A 63 2.05 -4.14 1.47
N MET A 64 0.88 -3.62 1.08
CA MET A 64 -0.33 -3.73 1.90
C MET A 64 -0.82 -5.19 1.98
N LEU A 65 -0.73 -5.94 0.89
CA LEU A 65 -1.14 -7.35 0.83
C LEU A 65 -0.30 -8.18 1.79
N VAL A 66 1.03 -8.02 1.74
CA VAL A 66 1.97 -8.72 2.62
C VAL A 66 1.72 -8.36 4.08
N ASN A 67 1.57 -7.06 4.40
CA ASN A 67 1.25 -6.63 5.77
C ASN A 67 -0.09 -7.18 6.26
N THR A 68 -1.10 -7.26 5.40
CA THR A 68 -2.39 -7.87 5.75
C THR A 68 -2.23 -9.34 6.09
N VAL A 69 -1.53 -10.10 5.25
CA VAL A 69 -1.27 -11.53 5.50
C VAL A 69 -0.48 -11.72 6.79
N LEU A 70 0.55 -10.92 7.03
CA LEU A 70 1.34 -10.98 8.26
C LEU A 70 0.51 -10.61 9.50
N GLY A 71 -0.29 -9.54 9.42
CA GLY A 71 -1.16 -9.09 10.51
C GLY A 71 -2.15 -10.17 10.96
N MET A 72 -2.80 -10.81 9.99
CA MET A 72 -3.76 -11.88 10.27
C MET A 72 -3.11 -13.18 10.79
N ARG A 73 -1.86 -13.45 10.39
CA ARG A 73 -1.09 -14.62 10.84
C ARG A 73 -0.46 -14.46 12.21
N ASN A 74 -0.11 -13.23 12.60
CA ASN A 74 0.47 -12.94 13.90
C ASN A 74 -0.53 -13.05 15.06
N ILE A 75 -1.80 -13.27 14.77
CA ILE A 75 -2.83 -13.52 15.77
C ILE A 75 -2.55 -14.87 16.46
N PRO A 76 -2.32 -14.88 17.78
CA PRO A 76 -2.09 -16.10 18.54
C PRO A 76 -3.21 -17.13 18.32
N PRO A 77 -2.87 -18.43 18.09
CA PRO A 77 -3.87 -19.47 17.89
C PRO A 77 -4.82 -19.60 19.10
N GLU A 78 -4.33 -19.34 20.31
CA GLU A 78 -5.09 -19.43 21.57
C GLU A 78 -6.28 -18.47 21.58
N LEU A 79 -6.14 -17.27 21.01
CA LEU A 79 -7.25 -16.32 20.89
C LEU A 79 -8.32 -16.81 19.91
N ARG A 80 -7.90 -17.50 18.84
CA ARG A 80 -8.85 -18.11 17.89
C ARG A 80 -9.59 -19.29 18.52
N ASP A 81 -8.92 -20.06 19.36
CA ASP A 81 -9.54 -21.16 20.10
C ASP A 81 -10.48 -20.65 21.20
N LEU A 82 -10.17 -19.52 21.84
CA LEU A 82 -11.10 -18.83 22.75
C LEU A 82 -12.39 -18.42 22.04
N MET A 83 -12.30 -17.80 20.86
CA MET A 83 -13.48 -17.42 20.07
C MET A 83 -14.33 -18.64 19.66
N ARG A 84 -13.69 -19.78 19.38
CA ARG A 84 -14.38 -21.05 19.11
C ARG A 84 -15.12 -21.59 20.34
N SER A 85 -14.51 -21.53 21.52
CA SER A 85 -15.15 -21.92 22.79
C SER A 85 -16.34 -21.05 23.16
N LEU A 86 -16.35 -19.79 22.69
CA LEU A 86 -17.47 -18.86 22.82
C LEU A 86 -18.53 -19.04 21.72
N GLU A 87 -18.43 -20.08 20.89
CA GLU A 87 -19.32 -20.35 19.74
C GLU A 87 -19.46 -19.14 18.80
N SER A 88 -18.41 -18.32 18.70
CA SER A 88 -18.45 -17.09 17.93
C SER A 88 -18.54 -17.38 16.43
N THR A 89 -19.44 -16.67 15.77
CA THR A 89 -19.58 -16.73 14.31
C THR A 89 -18.31 -16.20 13.61
N PRO A 90 -18.07 -16.56 12.33
CA PRO A 90 -16.94 -16.03 11.57
C PRO A 90 -16.93 -14.50 11.49
N LEU A 91 -18.10 -13.88 11.43
CA LEU A 91 -18.24 -12.42 11.40
C LEU A 91 -17.90 -11.78 12.75
N GLN A 92 -18.34 -12.39 13.87
CA GLN A 92 -17.95 -11.95 15.20
C GLN A 92 -16.44 -12.09 15.43
N THR A 93 -15.87 -13.23 15.03
CA THR A 93 -14.43 -13.47 15.08
C THR A 93 -13.66 -12.43 14.27
N PHE A 94 -14.14 -12.07 13.08
CA PHE A 94 -13.50 -11.03 12.26
C PHE A 94 -13.48 -9.66 12.96
N TRP A 95 -14.64 -9.18 13.43
CA TRP A 95 -14.75 -7.83 13.99
C TRP A 95 -14.15 -7.69 15.39
N HIS A 96 -14.20 -8.74 16.21
CA HIS A 96 -13.77 -8.67 17.63
C HIS A 96 -12.36 -9.21 17.87
N LEU A 97 -11.83 -10.05 16.98
CA LEU A 97 -10.49 -10.61 17.13
C LEU A 97 -9.60 -10.28 15.94
N GLU A 98 -9.99 -10.65 14.71
CA GLU A 98 -9.07 -10.59 13.57
C GLU A 98 -8.69 -9.16 13.19
N LEU A 99 -9.69 -8.30 13.02
CA LEU A 99 -9.47 -6.92 12.61
C LEU A 99 -8.72 -6.13 13.70
N PRO A 100 -9.13 -6.13 14.99
CA PRO A 100 -8.42 -5.37 16.03
C PRO A 100 -6.99 -5.86 16.26
N ALA A 101 -6.75 -7.18 16.26
CA ALA A 101 -5.41 -7.72 16.48
C ALA A 101 -4.46 -7.46 15.29
N ALA A 102 -4.98 -7.46 14.06
CA ALA A 102 -4.19 -7.17 12.87
C ALA A 102 -4.00 -5.66 12.63
N LEU A 103 -4.82 -4.81 13.25
CA LEU A 103 -4.89 -3.37 12.97
C LEU A 103 -3.55 -2.64 13.09
N PRO A 104 -2.70 -2.87 14.11
CA PRO A 104 -1.39 -2.21 14.21
C PRO A 104 -0.49 -2.49 13.00
N ILE A 105 -0.48 -3.74 12.52
CA ILE A 105 0.30 -4.15 11.37
C ILE A 105 -0.30 -3.59 10.07
N LEU A 106 -1.63 -3.56 9.96
CA LEU A 106 -2.34 -2.96 8.82
C LEU A 106 -2.05 -1.47 8.69
N LEU A 107 -2.04 -0.73 9.81
CA LEU A 107 -1.72 0.69 9.85
C LEU A 107 -0.24 0.96 9.54
N GLY A 108 0.66 0.09 10.00
CA GLY A 108 2.05 0.07 9.55
C GLY A 108 2.17 -0.06 8.02
N GLY A 109 1.47 -1.03 7.44
CA GLY A 109 1.38 -1.23 5.99
C GLY A 109 0.76 -0.05 5.24
N LEU A 110 -0.26 0.59 5.83
CA LEU A 110 -0.91 1.77 5.28
C LEU A 110 0.04 2.96 5.21
N LYS A 111 0.82 3.23 6.28
CA LYS A 111 1.82 4.30 6.31
C LYS A 111 2.87 4.15 5.20
N VAL A 112 3.40 2.94 5.03
CA VAL A 112 4.35 2.63 3.95
C VAL A 112 3.70 2.76 2.58
N SER A 113 2.47 2.28 2.44
CA SER A 113 1.71 2.39 1.19
C SER A 113 1.38 3.85 0.83
N ALA A 114 1.11 4.69 1.83
CA ALA A 114 0.81 6.11 1.64
C ALA A 114 2.00 6.84 1.02
N THR A 115 3.22 6.60 1.51
CA THR A 115 4.43 7.22 0.93
C THR A 115 4.75 6.67 -0.46
N LEU A 116 4.61 5.35 -0.66
CA LEU A 116 4.80 4.71 -1.97
C LEU A 116 3.80 5.18 -3.02
N SER A 117 2.59 5.60 -2.62
CA SER A 117 1.58 6.11 -3.55
C SER A 117 2.05 7.37 -4.29
N VAL A 118 2.80 8.25 -3.61
CA VAL A 118 3.39 9.46 -4.19
C VAL A 118 4.45 9.06 -5.22
N ILE A 119 5.31 8.10 -4.88
CA ILE A 119 6.31 7.56 -5.81
C ILE A 119 5.61 6.96 -7.04
N GLY A 120 4.53 6.21 -6.86
CA GLY A 120 3.78 5.63 -7.98
C GLY A 120 3.13 6.66 -8.89
N ALA A 121 2.59 7.74 -8.34
CA ALA A 121 2.08 8.86 -9.12
C ALA A 121 3.20 9.49 -9.96
N VAL A 122 4.35 9.78 -9.35
CA VAL A 122 5.52 10.37 -10.03
C VAL A 122 6.04 9.46 -11.14
N VAL A 123 6.16 8.15 -10.89
CA VAL A 123 6.58 7.17 -11.90
C VAL A 123 5.61 7.15 -13.09
N GLY A 124 4.30 7.17 -12.83
CA GLY A 124 3.30 7.26 -13.89
C GLY A 124 3.38 8.57 -14.68
N GLU A 125 3.65 9.68 -14.01
CA GLU A 125 3.81 10.99 -14.63
C GLU A 125 5.10 11.12 -15.46
N PHE A 126 6.19 10.45 -15.05
CA PHE A 126 7.46 10.48 -15.76
C PHE A 126 7.40 9.89 -17.16
N VAL A 127 6.65 8.80 -17.32
CA VAL A 127 6.60 8.07 -18.58
C VAL A 127 5.67 8.76 -19.58
N SER A 128 4.49 9.21 -19.14
CA SER A 128 3.56 9.93 -20.01
C SER A 128 2.58 10.79 -19.23
N ALA A 129 2.89 12.09 -19.14
CA ALA A 129 1.99 13.11 -18.64
C ALA A 129 2.27 14.46 -19.30
N SER A 130 1.25 15.30 -19.38
CA SER A 130 1.34 16.69 -19.82
C SER A 130 1.25 17.70 -18.68
N ALA A 131 1.04 17.21 -17.45
CA ALA A 131 0.92 18.00 -16.23
C ALA A 131 1.23 17.11 -15.01
N GLY A 132 1.49 17.72 -13.86
CA GLY A 132 1.81 17.03 -12.60
C GLY A 132 3.21 17.33 -12.09
N LEU A 133 3.47 16.99 -10.83
CA LEU A 133 4.76 17.27 -10.18
C LEU A 133 5.88 16.42 -10.78
N GLY A 134 5.59 15.16 -11.13
CA GLY A 134 6.53 14.30 -11.84
C GLY A 134 6.83 14.80 -13.25
N TYR A 135 5.83 15.35 -13.94
CA TYR A 135 6.05 16.03 -15.23
C TYR A 135 6.97 17.24 -15.08
N LEU A 136 6.76 18.10 -14.08
CA LEU A 136 7.60 19.28 -13.84
C LEU A 136 9.06 18.91 -13.55
N ILE A 137 9.30 17.81 -12.85
CA ILE A 137 10.67 17.30 -12.65
C ILE A 137 11.28 16.89 -13.98
N ASN A 138 10.54 16.16 -14.83
CA ASN A 138 11.05 15.72 -16.12
C ASN A 138 11.31 16.91 -17.06
N PHE A 139 10.40 17.87 -17.09
CA PHE A 139 10.54 19.11 -17.84
C PHE A 139 11.75 19.93 -17.37
N GLY A 140 11.85 20.21 -16.07
CA GLY A 140 12.97 20.96 -15.47
C GLY A 140 14.31 20.27 -15.69
N ARG A 141 14.35 18.93 -15.65
CA ARG A 141 15.54 18.15 -16.02
C ARG A 141 15.91 18.36 -17.49
N GLY A 142 14.94 18.41 -18.40
CA GLY A 142 15.17 18.61 -19.83
C GLY A 142 15.73 19.99 -20.17
N VAL A 143 15.34 21.03 -19.42
CA VAL A 143 15.83 22.41 -19.60
C VAL A 143 16.95 22.81 -18.62
N TYR A 144 17.45 21.86 -17.82
CA TYR A 144 18.44 22.10 -16.75
C TYR A 144 18.04 23.17 -15.72
N ASP A 145 16.74 23.37 -15.51
CA ASP A 145 16.19 24.26 -14.47
C ASP A 145 16.22 23.55 -13.12
N THR A 146 17.36 23.64 -12.44
CA THR A 146 17.55 23.02 -11.13
C THR A 146 16.67 23.63 -10.04
N PRO A 147 16.40 24.96 -10.00
CA PRO A 147 15.41 25.52 -9.08
C PRO A 147 14.03 24.85 -9.20
N LEU A 148 13.51 24.67 -10.42
CA LEU A 148 12.21 24.03 -10.64
C LEU A 148 12.19 22.58 -10.15
N VAL A 149 13.23 21.80 -10.46
CA VAL A 149 13.35 20.42 -10.00
C VAL A 149 13.36 20.34 -8.48
N ILE A 150 14.13 21.20 -7.82
CA ILE A 150 14.22 21.26 -6.34
C ILE A 150 12.85 21.63 -5.75
N ALA A 151 12.17 22.64 -6.28
CA ALA A 151 10.84 23.05 -5.82
C ALA A 151 9.81 21.91 -5.95
N ALA A 152 9.83 21.18 -7.06
CA ALA A 152 8.94 20.04 -7.27
C ALA A 152 9.24 18.89 -6.30
N VAL A 153 10.52 18.59 -6.03
CA VAL A 153 10.94 17.56 -5.07
C VAL A 153 10.51 17.91 -3.64
N PHE A 154 10.68 19.16 -3.20
CA PHE A 154 10.20 19.61 -1.88
C PHE A 154 8.68 19.50 -1.77
N THR A 155 7.96 19.86 -2.83
CA THR A 155 6.49 19.75 -2.86
C THR A 155 6.03 18.29 -2.75
N LEU A 156 6.66 17.37 -3.49
CA LEU A 156 6.39 15.93 -3.39
C LEU A 156 6.72 15.37 -2.01
N THR A 157 7.82 15.84 -1.41
CA THR A 157 8.22 15.45 -0.05
C THR A 157 7.17 15.91 0.97
N GLY A 158 6.69 17.15 0.86
CA GLY A 158 5.61 17.67 1.68
C GLY A 158 4.32 16.86 1.53
N LEU A 159 3.95 16.48 0.30
CA LEU A 159 2.79 15.63 0.04
C LEU A 159 2.94 14.23 0.65
N ALA A 160 4.11 13.61 0.52
CA ALA A 160 4.39 12.31 1.12
C ALA A 160 4.35 12.35 2.66
N LEU A 161 4.92 13.40 3.27
CA LEU A 161 4.86 13.62 4.72
C LEU A 161 3.44 13.87 5.19
N LEU A 162 2.63 14.62 4.44
CA LEU A 162 1.23 14.84 4.75
C LEU A 162 0.44 13.53 4.73
N LEU A 163 0.60 12.71 3.69
CA LEU A 163 -0.08 11.42 3.58
C LEU A 163 0.36 10.44 4.68
N TYR A 164 1.66 10.40 4.99
CA TYR A 164 2.17 9.63 6.12
C TYR A 164 1.59 10.13 7.45
N GLY A 165 1.58 11.45 7.67
CA GLY A 165 1.04 12.08 8.86
C GLY A 165 -0.44 11.79 9.06
N LEU A 166 -1.24 11.80 7.99
CA LEU A 166 -2.65 11.40 8.04
C LEU A 166 -2.81 9.92 8.41
N ALA A 167 -1.98 9.04 7.86
CA ALA A 167 -2.01 7.62 8.22
C ALA A 167 -1.57 7.38 9.67
N ALA A 168 -0.56 8.10 10.16
CA ALA A 168 -0.11 8.03 11.55
C ALA A 168 -1.13 8.64 12.53
N TRP A 169 -1.82 9.71 12.12
CA TRP A 169 -2.92 10.28 12.91
C TRP A 169 -4.10 9.30 13.01
N LEU A 170 -4.45 8.66 11.89
CA LEU A 170 -5.47 7.61 11.88
C LEU A 170 -5.07 6.45 12.78
N GLU A 171 -3.80 6.05 12.78
CA GLU A 171 -3.29 5.01 13.68
C GLU A 171 -3.44 5.37 15.15
N ARG A 172 -3.14 6.61 15.55
CA ARG A 172 -3.33 7.05 16.94
C ARG A 172 -4.78 6.95 17.39
N ILE A 173 -5.72 7.42 16.56
CA ILE A 173 -7.16 7.35 16.89
C ILE A 173 -7.64 5.90 16.94
N LEU A 174 -7.19 5.10 15.99
CA LEU A 174 -7.60 3.70 15.87
C LEU A 174 -6.80 2.76 16.75
N LEU A 175 -5.84 3.19 17.58
CA LEU A 175 -5.11 2.33 18.51
C LEU A 175 -5.08 2.90 19.94
N ASP A 176 -5.91 3.90 20.22
CA ASP A 176 -5.98 4.59 21.52
C ASP A 176 -6.24 3.64 22.72
N TRP A 177 -6.74 2.43 22.47
CA TRP A 177 -6.95 1.41 23.52
C TRP A 177 -5.70 0.60 23.88
N GLN A 178 -4.60 0.73 23.13
CA GLN A 178 -3.35 0.02 23.39
C GLN A 178 -2.41 0.78 24.34
N ASP A 179 -2.65 2.07 24.55
CA ASP A 179 -1.92 2.97 25.45
C ASP A 179 -2.53 2.97 26.87
#